data_AF-A0A949XPT6-F1
#
_entry.id   AF-A0A949XPT6-F1
#
_cell.length_a   1.000
_cell.length_b   1.000
_cell.length_c   1.000
_cell.angle_alpha   90.00
_cell.angle_beta   90.00
_cell.angle_gamma   90.00
#
_symmetry.space_group_name_H-M   'P 1'
#
loop_
_entity.id
_entity.type
_entity.pdbx_description
1 polymer ?
#
loop_
_entity_poly.entity_id
_entity_poly.type
_entity_poly.pdbx_seq_one_letter_code
_entity_poly.pdbx_strand_id
1 'polypeptide(L)'
;MRNRFPALAVSSLIAAACAAAQTPKVSSPDGNLVATFETILANNPAPEGQLVYSVTFHERPIVDRSALALDLQGQRTLGTSVAITGSAPSQTDETYHLITGKASTSVNLSREQGNRLYW
;
A
#
# COMPACT_ATOMS: atom_id res chain seq x y z
N MET A 1 -13.61 35.20 -57.12
CA MET A 1 -14.07 33.85 -56.76
C MET A 1 -13.62 33.56 -55.34
N ARG A 2 -14.55 33.12 -54.47
CA ARG A 2 -14.48 33.16 -53.01
C ARG A 2 -14.32 31.72 -52.49
N ASN A 3 -13.10 31.31 -52.14
CA ASN A 3 -12.83 29.94 -51.68
C ASN A 3 -13.06 29.84 -50.17
N ARG A 4 -14.07 29.05 -49.80
CA ARG A 4 -14.48 28.75 -48.43
C ARG A 4 -13.69 27.54 -47.95
N PHE A 5 -12.84 27.68 -46.94
CA PHE A 5 -12.21 26.55 -46.26
C PHE A 5 -13.08 26.16 -45.05
N PRO A 6 -13.62 24.93 -44.96
CA PRO A 6 -14.38 24.51 -43.80
C PRO A 6 -13.44 24.24 -42.62
N ALA A 7 -13.86 24.70 -41.45
CA ALA A 7 -13.19 24.57 -40.16
C ALA A 7 -12.84 23.11 -39.84
N LEU A 8 -11.57 22.86 -39.50
CA LEU A 8 -11.12 21.61 -38.89
C LEU A 8 -11.68 21.52 -37.46
N ALA A 9 -12.59 20.58 -37.24
CA ALA A 9 -13.09 20.23 -35.92
C ALA A 9 -11.98 19.50 -35.13
N VAL A 10 -11.50 20.14 -34.07
CA VAL A 10 -10.60 19.53 -33.08
C VAL A 10 -11.45 18.57 -32.23
N SER A 11 -11.25 17.28 -32.38
CA SER A 11 -11.89 16.26 -31.53
C SER A 11 -10.93 15.89 -30.40
N SER A 12 -11.12 16.49 -29.23
CA SER A 12 -10.36 16.16 -28.02
C SER A 12 -10.89 14.88 -27.40
N LEU A 13 -10.11 13.80 -27.49
CA LEU A 13 -10.38 12.53 -26.82
C LEU A 13 -10.07 12.68 -25.32
N ILE A 14 -11.09 12.82 -24.47
CA ILE A 14 -10.91 12.85 -23.00
C ILE A 14 -10.74 11.40 -22.54
N ALA A 15 -9.49 10.99 -22.29
CA ALA A 15 -9.19 9.72 -21.62
C ALA A 15 -9.53 9.85 -20.13
N ALA A 16 -10.65 9.28 -19.70
CA ALA A 16 -10.96 9.12 -18.28
C ALA A 16 -9.98 8.11 -17.67
N ALA A 17 -8.97 8.60 -16.96
CA ALA A 17 -8.09 7.75 -16.16
C ALA A 17 -8.87 7.21 -14.95
N CYS A 18 -9.37 5.97 -15.06
CA CYS A 18 -9.79 5.22 -13.87
C CYS A 18 -8.53 4.93 -13.05
N ALA A 19 -8.32 5.66 -11.96
CA ALA A 19 -7.30 5.33 -10.98
C ALA A 19 -7.74 4.05 -10.26
N ALA A 20 -7.22 2.90 -10.70
CA ALA A 20 -7.36 1.65 -9.96
C ALA A 20 -6.67 1.81 -8.60
N ALA A 21 -7.39 1.55 -7.51
CA ALA A 21 -6.81 1.53 -6.18
C ALA A 21 -5.73 0.43 -6.14
N GLN A 22 -4.47 0.85 -6.08
CA GLN A 22 -3.34 -0.08 -5.99
C GLN A 22 -3.33 -0.70 -4.59
N THR A 23 -3.37 -2.03 -4.51
CA THR A 23 -3.18 -2.77 -3.26
C THR A 23 -1.81 -2.42 -2.68
N PRO A 24 -1.72 -1.77 -1.50
CA PRO A 24 -0.45 -1.38 -0.95
C PRO A 24 0.42 -2.60 -0.63
N LYS A 25 1.69 -2.49 -0.96
CA LYS A 25 2.70 -3.53 -0.73
C LYS A 25 4.02 -2.91 -0.33
N VAL A 26 4.75 -3.57 0.55
CA VAL A 26 6.13 -3.23 0.92
C VAL A 26 7.00 -4.45 0.72
N SER A 27 8.12 -4.26 0.02
CA SER A 27 9.11 -5.29 -0.24
C SER A 27 10.37 -5.00 0.57
N SER A 28 11.03 -6.04 1.05
CA SER A 28 12.40 -5.92 1.57
C SER A 28 13.34 -5.35 0.50
N PRO A 29 14.50 -4.79 0.89
CA PRO A 29 15.47 -4.23 -0.07
C PRO A 29 15.91 -5.19 -1.17
N ASP A 30 15.98 -6.49 -0.85
CA ASP A 30 16.32 -7.57 -1.79
C ASP A 30 15.10 -8.13 -2.55
N GLY A 31 13.91 -7.64 -2.25
CA GLY A 31 12.64 -8.04 -2.89
C GLY A 31 12.11 -9.41 -2.49
N ASN A 32 12.83 -10.18 -1.68
CA ASN A 32 12.47 -11.57 -1.38
C ASN A 32 11.35 -11.68 -0.35
N LEU A 33 11.18 -10.68 0.52
CA LEU A 33 10.10 -10.61 1.50
C LEU A 33 9.10 -9.54 1.06
N VAL A 34 7.82 -9.87 0.96
CA VAL A 34 6.77 -8.91 0.56
C VAL A 34 5.60 -8.99 1.52
N ALA A 35 5.26 -7.85 2.14
CA ALA A 35 4.02 -7.71 2.89
C ALA A 35 2.99 -6.95 2.04
N THR A 36 1.79 -7.50 1.96
CA THR A 36 0.66 -6.93 1.22
C THR A 36 -0.44 -6.56 2.20
N PHE A 37 -1.05 -5.39 2.00
CA PHE A 37 -2.15 -4.88 2.80
C PHE A 37 -3.39 -4.76 1.94
N GLU A 38 -4.52 -5.25 2.44
CA GLU A 38 -5.80 -5.16 1.74
C GLU A 38 -6.95 -5.08 2.73
N THR A 39 -8.11 -4.68 2.23
CA THR A 39 -9.37 -4.69 2.95
C THR A 39 -10.23 -5.83 2.41
N ILE A 40 -10.83 -6.62 3.31
CA ILE A 40 -11.68 -7.75 2.92
C ILE A 40 -13.09 -7.62 3.47
N LEU A 41 -14.06 -8.07 2.68
CA LEU A 41 -15.45 -8.26 3.10
C LEU A 41 -15.87 -9.68 2.71
N ALA A 42 -16.38 -10.44 3.67
CA ALA A 42 -16.74 -11.86 3.47
C ALA A 42 -15.62 -12.67 2.79
N ASN A 43 -14.37 -12.52 3.28
CA ASN A 43 -13.14 -13.16 2.77
C ASN A 43 -12.73 -12.82 1.34
N ASN A 44 -13.37 -11.82 0.71
CA ASN A 44 -13.00 -11.34 -0.61
C ASN A 44 -12.39 -9.93 -0.52
N PRO A 45 -11.42 -9.59 -1.38
CA PRO A 45 -10.90 -8.22 -1.47
C PRO A 45 -12.04 -7.24 -1.76
N ALA A 46 -12.11 -6.15 -1.01
CA ALA A 46 -13.13 -5.12 -1.12
C ALA A 46 -12.50 -3.73 -0.93
N PRO A 47 -13.06 -2.64 -1.49
CA PRO A 47 -12.54 -1.28 -1.28
C PRO A 47 -12.62 -0.80 0.17
N GLU A 48 -13.57 -1.35 0.93
CA GLU A 48 -13.78 -1.11 2.35
C GLU A 48 -14.08 -2.44 3.05
N GLY A 49 -13.55 -2.63 4.26
CA GLY A 49 -13.81 -3.82 5.07
C GLY A 49 -12.78 -4.02 6.18
N GLN A 50 -12.61 -5.26 6.63
CA GLN A 50 -11.61 -5.61 7.62
C GLN A 50 -10.21 -5.45 7.02
N LEU A 51 -9.35 -4.66 7.67
CA LEU A 51 -7.94 -4.56 7.29
C LEU A 51 -7.22 -5.88 7.59
N VAL A 52 -6.52 -6.42 6.60
CA VAL A 52 -5.68 -7.60 6.74
C VAL A 52 -4.30 -7.37 6.11
N TYR A 53 -3.33 -8.15 6.55
CA TYR A 53 -2.03 -8.27 5.89
C TYR A 53 -1.69 -9.74 5.60
N SER A 54 -0.83 -9.95 4.61
CA SER A 54 -0.22 -11.24 4.28
C SER A 54 1.25 -11.04 3.96
N VAL A 55 2.07 -12.08 4.13
CA VAL A 55 3.51 -12.01 3.84
C VAL A 55 3.95 -13.19 3.00
N THR A 56 4.73 -12.92 1.95
CA THR A 56 5.44 -13.93 1.16
C THR A 56 6.94 -13.81 1.33
N PHE A 57 7.63 -14.95 1.30
CA PHE A 57 9.09 -15.05 1.21
C PHE A 57 9.46 -15.94 0.03
N HIS A 58 10.23 -15.40 -0.92
CA HIS A 58 10.47 -16.03 -2.23
C HIS A 58 9.17 -16.54 -2.87
N GLU A 59 8.15 -15.67 -2.91
CA GLU A 59 6.81 -15.95 -3.48
C GLU A 59 5.99 -17.03 -2.75
N ARG A 60 6.52 -17.62 -1.68
CA ARG A 60 5.78 -18.59 -0.86
C ARG A 60 5.10 -17.88 0.31
N PRO A 61 3.80 -18.14 0.58
CA PRO A 61 3.15 -17.56 1.74
C PRO A 61 3.81 -18.07 3.02
N ILE A 62 4.21 -17.14 3.88
CA ILE A 62 4.71 -17.43 5.23
C ILE A 62 3.77 -16.86 6.31
N VAL A 63 2.91 -15.91 5.93
CA VAL A 63 1.81 -15.41 6.75
C VAL A 63 0.58 -15.29 5.85
N ASP A 64 -0.45 -16.07 6.14
CA ASP A 64 -1.76 -15.93 5.52
C ASP A 64 -2.46 -14.65 5.98
N ARG A 65 -3.56 -14.29 5.32
CA ARG A 65 -4.36 -13.10 5.67
C ARG A 65 -4.68 -13.06 7.16
N SER A 66 -4.09 -12.08 7.83
CA SER A 66 -4.19 -11.86 9.26
C SER A 66 -4.78 -10.48 9.54
N ALA A 67 -5.79 -10.43 10.41
CA ALA A 67 -6.50 -9.19 10.71
C ALA A 67 -5.64 -8.20 11.49
N LEU A 68 -5.68 -6.94 11.06
CA LEU A 68 -5.13 -5.80 11.79
C LEU A 68 -6.29 -5.03 12.41
N ALA A 69 -6.38 -5.09 13.73
CA ALA A 69 -7.43 -4.40 14.48
C ALA A 69 -6.89 -3.89 15.82
N LEU A 70 -7.56 -2.87 16.36
CA LEU A 70 -7.27 -2.31 17.67
C LEU A 70 -8.57 -2.16 18.45
N ASP A 71 -8.66 -2.86 19.58
CA ASP A 71 -9.75 -2.71 20.54
C ASP A 71 -9.45 -1.59 21.53
N LEU A 72 -10.39 -0.67 21.65
CA LEU A 72 -10.37 0.41 22.62
C LEU A 72 -11.53 0.21 23.60
N GLN A 73 -11.25 0.25 24.90
CA GLN A 73 -12.27 -0.03 25.92
C GLN A 73 -13.45 0.93 25.77
N GLY A 74 -14.66 0.36 25.65
CA GLY A 74 -15.90 1.13 25.51
C GLY A 74 -16.09 1.80 24.15
N GLN A 75 -15.26 1.49 23.14
CA GLN A 75 -15.37 2.04 21.80
C GLN A 75 -15.48 0.94 20.74
N ARG A 76 -15.79 1.33 19.50
CA ARG A 76 -15.77 0.44 18.35
C ARG A 76 -14.32 0.03 18.04
N THR A 77 -14.11 -1.26 17.76
CA THR A 77 -12.85 -1.79 17.25
C THR A 77 -12.42 -1.06 15.97
N LEU A 78 -11.21 -0.53 15.96
CA LEU A 78 -10.62 0.06 14.76
C LEU A 78 -10.08 -1.05 13.86
N GLY A 79 -10.25 -0.91 12.55
CA GLY A 79 -9.76 -1.89 11.57
C GLY A 79 -10.82 -2.82 10.99
N THR A 80 -12.04 -2.89 11.53
CA THR A 80 -13.10 -3.80 11.06
C THR A 80 -13.90 -3.30 9.86
N SER A 81 -13.91 -1.99 9.63
CA SER A 81 -14.48 -1.34 8.43
C SER A 81 -13.60 -0.16 8.10
N VAL A 82 -12.64 -0.36 7.21
CA VAL A 82 -11.71 0.67 6.79
C VAL A 82 -11.58 0.69 5.28
N ALA A 83 -11.31 1.87 4.73
CA ALA A 83 -10.89 2.04 3.35
C ALA A 83 -9.45 2.54 3.29
N ILE A 84 -8.63 1.94 2.43
CA ILE A 84 -7.29 2.42 2.15
C ILE A 84 -7.40 3.55 1.12
N THR A 85 -7.10 4.77 1.55
CA THR A 85 -7.31 5.99 0.74
C THR A 85 -6.02 6.56 0.15
N GLY A 86 -4.86 6.01 0.54
CA GLY A 86 -3.58 6.45 0.04
C GLY A 86 -2.43 5.67 0.64
N SER A 87 -1.29 5.78 -0.03
CA SER A 87 -0.04 5.09 0.29
C SER A 87 1.13 6.08 0.17
N ALA A 88 2.06 6.04 1.12
CA ALA A 88 3.27 6.86 1.17
C ALA A 88 4.48 5.95 1.43
N PRO A 89 5.17 5.49 0.37
CA PRO A 89 6.35 4.64 0.52
C PRO A 89 7.58 5.45 0.93
N SER A 90 8.46 4.86 1.72
CA SER A 90 9.78 5.41 2.06
C SER A 90 10.85 4.32 2.18
N GLN A 91 12.11 4.73 2.29
CA GLN A 91 13.26 3.85 2.44
C GLN A 91 14.24 4.45 3.44
N THR A 92 14.85 3.59 4.24
CA THR A 92 15.93 3.92 5.15
C THR A 92 17.15 3.08 4.82
N ASP A 93 18.31 3.71 4.79
CA ASP A 93 19.63 3.08 4.72
C ASP A 93 20.52 3.84 5.69
N GLU A 94 20.70 3.29 6.88
CA GLU A 94 21.44 3.94 7.95
C GLU A 94 22.40 2.95 8.60
N THR A 95 23.58 3.46 8.98
CA THR A 95 24.55 2.71 9.77
C THR A 95 24.73 3.41 11.11
N TYR A 96 24.55 2.68 12.21
CA TYR A 96 24.69 3.23 13.55
C TYR A 96 25.62 2.38 14.42
N HIS A 97 26.25 3.05 15.40
CA HIS A 97 27.15 2.42 16.34
C HIS A 97 26.41 1.90 17.56
N LEU A 98 26.77 0.69 17.99
CA LEU A 98 26.23 0.09 19.20
C LEU A 98 27.21 0.30 20.35
N ILE A 99 26.70 0.83 21.47
CA ILE A 99 27.48 0.98 22.70
C ILE A 99 27.74 -0.39 23.35
N THR A 100 26.84 -1.35 23.13
CA THR A 100 26.98 -2.74 23.58
C THR A 100 26.17 -3.65 22.66
N GLY A 101 26.69 -4.84 22.37
CA GLY A 101 26.00 -5.81 21.52
C GLY A 101 26.94 -6.84 20.91
N LYS A 102 26.39 -7.67 20.02
CA LYS A 102 27.12 -8.71 19.26
C LYS A 102 28.04 -8.12 18.17
N ALA A 103 27.81 -6.88 17.77
CA ALA A 103 28.59 -6.12 16.81
C ALA A 103 28.75 -4.68 17.32
N SER A 104 29.80 -3.98 16.87
CA SER A 104 30.04 -2.56 17.17
C SER A 104 29.29 -1.60 16.25
N THR A 105 28.75 -2.11 15.14
CA THR A 105 28.02 -1.37 14.11
C THR A 105 26.86 -2.22 13.57
N SER A 106 25.71 -1.60 13.35
CA SER A 106 24.54 -2.21 12.72
C SER A 106 24.07 -1.38 11.54
N VAL A 107 23.53 -2.05 10.52
CA VAL A 107 22.90 -1.43 9.35
C VAL A 107 21.38 -1.60 9.45
N ASN A 108 20.66 -0.50 9.33
CA ASN A 108 19.21 -0.45 9.14
C ASN A 108 18.94 -0.17 7.66
N LEU A 109 18.67 -1.23 6.90
CA LEU A 109 18.26 -1.14 5.50
C LEU A 109 16.81 -1.62 5.41
N SER A 110 15.87 -0.69 5.32
CA SER A 110 14.44 -0.99 5.36
C SER A 110 13.65 -0.22 4.29
N ARG A 111 12.48 -0.78 3.94
CA ARG A 111 11.45 -0.12 3.16
C ARG A 111 10.22 -0.02 4.05
N GLU A 112 9.53 1.11 3.95
CA GLU A 112 8.34 1.38 4.75
C GLU A 112 7.18 1.77 3.83
N GLN A 113 5.97 1.46 4.28
CA GLN A 113 4.74 1.76 3.57
C GLN A 113 3.74 2.37 4.54
N GLY A 114 3.65 3.70 4.55
CA GLY A 114 2.60 4.40 5.26
C GLY A 114 1.28 4.25 4.51
N ASN A 115 0.23 3.75 5.16
CA ASN A 115 -1.11 3.65 4.58
C ASN A 115 -2.05 4.62 5.29
N ARG A 116 -2.76 5.44 4.51
CA ARG A 116 -3.80 6.32 5.05
C ARG A 116 -5.13 5.59 5.03
N LEU A 117 -5.70 5.41 6.23
CA LEU A 117 -6.94 4.69 6.45
C LEU A 117 -8.08 5.66 6.76
N TYR A 118 -9.28 5.30 6.31
CA TYR A 118 -10.53 5.98 6.66
C TYR A 118 -11.46 4.98 7.33
N TRP A 119 -12.18 5.41 8.37
CA TRP A 119 -12.97 4.59 9.29
C TRP A 119 -14.23 5.33 9.73
#